data_AF-A0A1V2Z8U0-F1
#
_entry.id   AF-A0A1V2Z8U0-F1
#
_cell.length_a   1.000
_cell.length_b   1.000
_cell.length_c   1.000
_cell.angle_alpha   90.00
_cell.angle_beta   90.00
_cell.angle_gamma   90.00
#
_symmetry.space_group_name_H-M   'P 1'
#
loop_
_entity.id
_entity.type
_entity.pdbx_description
1 polymer ?
#
loop_
_entity_poly.entity_id
_entity_poly.type
_entity_poly.pdbx_seq_one_letter_code
_entity_poly.pdbx_strand_id
1 'polypeptide(L)' 'MNPTGRLAAAREHLALLRADHDRQRRHDRYIVTLAHDYGVPVAEIIATTGFTRRAVRRLLG' A
#
# COMPACT_ATOMS: atom_id res chain seq x y z
N MET A 1 6.31 -5.54 36.92
CA MET A 1 6.27 -5.13 35.49
C MET A 1 5.34 -6.11 34.76
N ASN A 2 4.08 -5.73 34.50
CA ASN A 2 3.05 -6.69 34.05
C ASN A 2 3.33 -7.20 32.62
N PRO A 3 3.56 -8.52 32.42
CA PRO A 3 3.82 -9.09 31.10
C PRO A 3 2.63 -8.94 30.14
N THR A 4 1.42 -8.79 30.69
CA THR A 4 0.17 -8.63 29.95
C THR A 4 0.09 -7.33 29.15
N GLY A 5 0.62 -6.22 29.67
CA GLY A 5 0.59 -4.92 28.99
C GLY A 5 1.50 -4.86 27.76
N ARG A 6 2.68 -5.50 27.83
CA ARG A 6 3.61 -5.59 26.70
C ARG A 6 3.07 -6.48 25.58
N LEU A 7 2.40 -7.57 25.94
CA LEU A 7 1.84 -8.51 24.96
C LEU A 7 0.58 -7.95 24.29
N ALA A 8 -0.23 -7.17 25.01
CA ALA A 8 -1.36 -6.44 24.45
C ALA A 8 -0.89 -5.37 23.43
N ALA A 9 0.09 -4.54 23.80
CA ALA A 9 0.66 -3.53 22.91
C ALA A 9 1.30 -4.12 21.64
N ALA A 10 1.99 -5.27 21.76
CA ALA A 10 2.57 -5.95 20.60
C ALA A 10 1.50 -6.47 19.61
N ARG A 11 0.35 -6.94 20.11
CA ARG A 11 -0.78 -7.38 19.27
C ARG A 11 -1.45 -6.21 18.56
N GLU A 12 -1.65 -5.12 19.27
CA GLU A 12 -2.20 -3.89 18.70
C GLU A 12 -1.28 -3.34 17.61
N HIS A 13 0.03 -3.29 17.87
CA HIS A 13 1.01 -2.88 16.87
C HIS A 13 1.01 -3.80 15.64
N LEU A 14 0.93 -5.12 15.83
CA LEU A 14 0.82 -6.07 14.72
C LEU A 14 -0.47 -5.86 13.91
N ALA A 15 -1.59 -5.54 14.56
CA ALA A 15 -2.84 -5.25 13.88
C ALA A 15 -2.75 -3.97 13.03
N LEU A 16 -2.11 -2.92 13.54
CA LEU A 16 -1.85 -1.68 12.80
C LEU A 16 -0.96 -1.93 11.58
N LEU A 17 0.13 -2.69 11.75
CA LEU A 17 1.03 -3.04 10.65
C LEU A 17 0.31 -3.86 9.56
N ARG A 18 -0.57 -4.79 9.95
CA ARG A 18 -1.39 -5.56 9.01
C ARG A 18 -2.36 -4.64 8.25
N ALA A 19 -3.05 -3.75 8.95
CA ALA A 19 -3.97 -2.82 8.32
C ALA A 19 -3.27 -1.88 7.32
N ASP A 20 -2.06 -1.41 7.66
CA ASP A 20 -1.27 -0.58 6.76
C ASP A 20 -0.82 -1.36 5.52
N HIS A 21 -0.32 -2.57 5.71
CA HIS A 21 0.09 -3.45 4.62
C HIS A 21 -1.08 -3.82 3.69
N ASP A 22 -2.27 -4.08 4.25
CA ASP A 22 -3.49 -4.34 3.46
C ASP A 22 -3.97 -3.10 2.70
N ARG A 23 -3.76 -1.90 3.26
CA ARG A 23 -4.00 -0.64 2.53
C ARG A 23 -3.01 -0.48 1.38
N GLN A 24 -1.72 -0.71 1.62
CA GLN A 24 -0.68 -0.65 0.57
C GLN A 24 -0.98 -1.63 -0.56
N ARG A 25 -1.28 -2.89 -0.25
CA ARG A 25 -1.65 -3.91 -1.26
C ARG A 25 -2.86 -3.50 -2.11
N ARG A 26 -3.86 -2.85 -1.52
CA ARG A 26 -5.03 -2.34 -2.27
C ARG A 26 -4.66 -1.22 -3.22
N HIS A 27 -3.79 -0.30 -2.80
CA HIS A 27 -3.28 0.76 -3.67
C HIS A 27 -2.42 0.21 -4.81
N ASP A 28 -1.54 -0.74 -4.53
CA ASP A 28 -0.72 -1.39 -5.56
C ASP A 28 -1.59 -2.07 -6.61
N ARG A 29 -2.61 -2.84 -6.17
CA ARG A 29 -3.56 -3.49 -7.08
C ARG A 29 -4.34 -2.47 -7.91
N TYR A 30 -4.76 -1.35 -7.31
CA TYR A 30 -5.44 -0.29 -8.03
C TYR A 30 -4.58 0.33 -9.13
N ILE A 31 -3.29 0.59 -8.86
CA ILE A 31 -2.34 1.12 -9.86
C ILE A 31 -2.17 0.14 -11.03
N VAL A 32 -1.98 -1.15 -10.73
CA VAL A 32 -1.85 -2.20 -11.74
C VAL A 32 -3.11 -2.27 -12.62
N THR A 33 -4.29 -2.27 -12.00
CA THR A 33 -5.57 -2.27 -12.71
C THR A 33 -5.74 -1.04 -13.60
N LEU A 34 -5.42 0.17 -13.13
CA LEU A 34 -5.48 1.38 -13.96
C LEU A 34 -4.60 1.26 -15.21
N ALA A 35 -3.38 0.74 -15.06
CA ALA A 35 -2.45 0.61 -16.18
C ALA A 35 -2.82 -0.50 -17.16
N HIS A 36 -3.16 -1.69 -16.67
CA HIS A 36 -3.36 -2.87 -17.51
C HIS A 36 -4.80 -3.03 -18.00
N ASP A 37 -5.79 -2.80 -17.14
CA ASP A 37 -7.19 -3.04 -17.48
C ASP A 37 -7.79 -1.83 -18.19
N TYR A 38 -7.40 -0.63 -17.79
CA TYR A 38 -7.94 0.63 -18.33
C TYR A 38 -6.99 1.38 -19.27
N GLY A 39 -5.73 0.92 -19.41
CA GLY A 39 -4.74 1.55 -20.30
C GLY A 39 -4.32 2.96 -19.87
N VAL A 40 -4.52 3.34 -18.60
CA VAL A 40 -4.22 4.68 -18.10
C VAL A 40 -2.71 4.92 -18.15
N PRO A 41 -2.25 6.03 -18.76
CA PRO A 41 -0.83 6.30 -18.89
C PRO A 41 -0.20 6.60 -17.52
N VAL A 42 1.06 6.19 -17.35
CA VAL A 42 1.82 6.38 -16.10
C VAL A 42 1.81 7.83 -15.59
N ALA A 43 1.83 8.82 -16.49
CA ALA A 43 1.78 10.23 -16.13
C ALA A 43 0.46 10.61 -15.43
N GLU A 44 -0.66 10.07 -15.89
CA GLU A 44 -1.98 10.30 -15.31
C GLU A 44 -2.12 9.57 -13.96
N ILE A 45 -1.64 8.32 -13.88
CA ILE A 45 -1.60 7.58 -12.61
C ILE A 45 -0.84 8.37 -11.54
N ILE A 46 0.32 8.95 -11.88
CA ILE A 46 1.11 9.78 -10.96
C ILE A 46 0.31 11.01 -10.51
N ALA A 47 -0.35 11.69 -11.45
CA ALA A 47 -1.12 12.89 -11.17
C ALA A 47 -2.32 12.60 -10.24
N THR A 48 -3.01 11.46 -10.44
CA THR A 48 -4.20 11.11 -9.64
C THR A 48 -3.84 10.52 -8.28
N THR A 49 -2.78 9.72 -8.20
CA THR A 49 -2.45 8.94 -7.00
C THR A 49 -1.38 9.57 -6.11
N GLY A 50 -0.60 10.53 -6.64
CA GLY A 50 0.53 11.14 -5.95
C GLY A 50 1.76 10.24 -5.81
N PHE A 51 1.75 9.03 -6.41
CA PHE A 51 2.90 8.13 -6.37
C PHE A 51 4.06 8.65 -7.21
N THR A 52 5.29 8.36 -6.79
CA THR A 52 6.45 8.69 -7.60
C THR A 52 6.50 7.86 -8.88
N ARG A 53 7.05 8.44 -9.95
CA ARG A 53 7.29 7.72 -11.22
C ARG A 53 8.06 6.42 -11.03
N ARG A 54 9.02 6.39 -10.11
CA ARG A 54 9.82 5.19 -9.78
C ARG A 54 8.96 4.11 -9.13
N ALA A 55 8.07 4.48 -8.22
CA ALA A 55 7.17 3.52 -7.56
C ALA A 55 6.18 2.91 -8.56
N VAL A 56 5.53 3.74 -9.38
CA VAL A 56 4.60 3.26 -10.41
C VAL A 56 5.30 2.34 -11.40
N ARG A 57 6.50 2.70 -11.91
CA ARG A 57 7.25 1.82 -12.80
C ARG A 57 7.61 0.49 -12.17
N ARG A 58 8.07 0.47 -10.91
CA ARG A 58 8.38 -0.76 -10.19
C ARG A 58 7.16 -1.68 -10.04
N LEU A 59 5.96 -1.11 -9.89
CA LEU A 59 4.72 -1.89 -9.76
C LEU A 59 4.26 -2.50 -11.09
N LEU A 60 4.58 -1.85 -12.22
CA LEU A 60 4.14 -2.28 -13.55
C LEU A 60 5.10 -3.24 -14.26
N GLY A 61 6.33 -3.42 -13.75
CA GLY A 61 7.37 -4.27 -14.35
C GLY A 61 8.40 -3.46 -15.13
#